data_AF-O65890-F1
#
_entry.id   AF-O65890-F1
#
_cell.length_a   1.000
_cell.length_b   1.000
_cell.length_c   1.000
_cell.angle_alpha   90.00
_cell.angle_beta   90.00
_cell.angle_gamma   90.00
#
_symmetry.space_group_name_H-M   'P 1'
#
loop_
_entity.id
_entity.type
_entity.pdbx_description
1 polymer ?
#
loop_
_entity_poly.entity_id
_entity_poly.type
_entity_poly.pdbx_seq_one_letter_code
_entity_poly.pdbx_strand_id
1 'polypeptide(L)'
;MKSAIIASLIAGAAAFAPAQTGKATTSLRAFEDELGAQPPLGFFDPFGMLSGDCTQERFDRLRYVEIKHGRIAQLAFLGQVVTRAGIHLPGSINYAGDSFDSFPNGVAALFGPNSIPTAGLVQIISFIGVLECAFMRDVPGTGNEHVGDFRNGYIDFGWDSFDEETKLQKRAIELNNGRAAMMGILGLMVHEEIIPLGYDPDLPIIGHLQ
;
A
#
# COMPACT_ATOMS: atom_id res chain seq x y z
N MET A 1 74.40 -1.79 20.50
CA MET A 1 73.57 -2.95 20.93
C MET A 1 72.38 -2.57 21.84
N LYS A 2 72.15 -1.30 22.22
CA LYS A 2 71.04 -0.90 23.12
C LYS A 2 69.79 -0.40 22.36
N SER A 3 69.94 -0.01 21.10
CA SER A 3 68.86 0.52 20.25
C SER A 3 67.99 -0.55 19.57
N ALA A 4 68.47 -1.80 19.46
CA ALA A 4 67.73 -2.89 18.82
C ALA A 4 66.63 -3.50 19.71
N ILE A 5 66.75 -3.36 21.03
CA ILE A 5 65.81 -3.95 22.01
C ILE A 5 64.54 -3.08 22.14
N ILE A 6 64.63 -1.78 21.86
CA ILE A 6 63.48 -0.87 21.94
C ILE A 6 62.56 -1.05 20.72
N ALA A 7 63.13 -1.39 19.55
CA ALA A 7 62.36 -1.62 18.33
C ALA A 7 61.48 -2.88 18.39
N SER A 8 61.89 -3.93 19.11
CA SER A 8 61.11 -5.16 19.25
C SER A 8 59.91 -5.02 20.20
N LEU A 9 59.95 -4.08 21.16
CA LEU A 9 58.83 -3.80 22.06
C LEU A 9 57.69 -3.05 21.38
N ILE A 10 57.98 -2.21 20.38
CA ILE A 10 56.97 -1.47 19.62
C ILE A 10 56.26 -2.40 18.61
N ALA A 11 56.96 -3.41 18.08
CA ALA A 11 56.38 -4.43 17.19
C ALA A 11 55.36 -5.34 17.90
N GLY A 12 55.45 -5.52 19.22
CA GLY A 12 54.51 -6.35 20.00
C GLY A 12 53.14 -5.72 20.24
N ALA A 13 53.01 -4.39 20.13
CA ALA A 13 51.76 -3.68 20.41
C ALA A 13 50.76 -3.69 19.24
N ALA A 14 51.23 -3.86 18.00
CA ALA A 14 50.37 -3.91 16.81
C ALA A 14 49.63 -5.25 16.64
N ALA A 15 50.10 -6.32 17.29
CA ALA A 15 49.51 -7.66 17.20
C ALA A 15 48.26 -7.85 18.07
N PHE A 16 47.90 -6.87 18.90
CA PHE A 16 46.70 -6.87 19.75
C PHE A 16 45.68 -5.79 19.36
N ALA A 17 45.75 -5.26 18.13
CA ALA A 17 44.63 -4.49 17.60
C ALA A 17 43.44 -5.45 17.37
N PRO A 18 42.26 -5.21 17.95
CA PRO A 18 41.10 -6.04 17.68
C PRO A 18 40.85 -6.02 16.17
N ALA A 19 40.93 -7.19 15.53
CA ALA A 19 40.49 -7.34 14.16
C ALA A 19 39.08 -6.74 14.08
N GLN A 20 38.88 -5.79 13.17
CA GLN A 20 37.54 -5.35 12.81
C GLN A 20 36.82 -6.58 12.25
N THR A 21 36.16 -7.32 13.14
CA THR A 21 35.18 -8.32 12.74
C THR A 21 34.20 -7.57 11.88
N GLY A 22 34.17 -7.91 10.58
CA GLY A 22 33.21 -7.32 9.65
C GLY A 22 31.86 -7.36 10.34
N LYS A 23 31.24 -6.18 10.51
CA LYS A 23 29.95 -6.05 11.18
C LYS A 23 29.04 -7.13 10.57
N ALA A 24 28.65 -8.11 11.37
CA ALA A 24 27.64 -9.05 10.95
C ALA A 24 26.45 -8.19 10.52
N THR A 25 26.06 -8.30 9.25
CA THR A 25 24.85 -7.69 8.73
C THR A 25 23.72 -8.38 9.46
N THR A 26 23.34 -7.85 10.61
CA THR A 26 22.09 -8.21 11.27
C THR A 26 21.01 -8.07 10.21
N SER A 27 20.21 -9.12 10.01
CA SER A 27 19.16 -9.20 8.98
C SER A 27 18.21 -7.99 8.94
N LEU A 28 18.20 -7.17 10.00
CA LEU A 28 17.59 -5.85 10.05
C LEU A 28 18.06 -4.90 8.95
N ARG A 29 19.33 -4.94 8.51
CA ARG A 29 19.88 -4.05 7.48
C ARG A 29 19.54 -4.42 6.04
N ALA A 30 18.94 -5.59 5.81
CA ALA A 30 18.70 -6.07 4.45
C ALA A 30 17.55 -5.32 3.74
N PHE A 31 16.63 -4.71 4.50
CA PHE A 31 15.41 -4.08 3.96
C PHE A 31 15.30 -2.58 4.28
N GLU A 32 16.36 -1.97 4.83
CA GLU A 32 16.37 -0.53 5.20
C GLU A 32 16.39 0.39 3.96
N ASP A 33 16.97 -0.08 2.85
CA ASP A 33 17.08 0.66 1.58
C ASP A 33 15.96 0.30 0.58
N GLU A 34 15.01 -0.56 0.98
CA GLU A 34 13.93 -1.01 0.11
C GLU A 34 12.84 0.05 -0.08
N LEU A 35 12.12 -0.07 -1.21
CA LEU A 35 11.04 0.84 -1.60
C LEU A 35 10.10 1.12 -0.41
N GLY A 36 9.81 2.37 -0.08
CA GLY A 36 8.83 2.72 0.96
C GLY A 36 9.38 2.92 2.37
N ALA A 37 10.68 2.67 2.62
CA ALA A 37 11.38 3.26 3.75
C ALA A 37 11.69 4.72 3.39
N GLN A 38 10.90 5.66 3.90
CA GLN A 38 11.03 7.09 3.59
C GLN A 38 11.03 7.92 4.86
N PRO A 39 11.76 9.05 4.89
CA PRO A 39 11.61 10.05 5.94
C PRO A 39 10.13 10.48 6.06
N PRO A 40 9.57 10.70 7.25
CA PRO A 40 10.25 10.90 8.55
C PRO A 40 10.54 9.63 9.37
N LEU A 41 9.93 8.49 9.04
CA LEU A 41 10.03 7.26 9.85
C LEU A 41 11.16 6.31 9.41
N GLY A 42 11.56 6.35 8.13
CA GLY A 42 12.54 5.41 7.59
C GLY A 42 12.03 3.98 7.62
N PHE A 43 12.87 3.03 8.06
CA PHE A 43 12.48 1.64 8.26
C PHE A 43 11.56 1.49 9.48
N PHE A 44 10.29 1.15 9.23
CA PHE A 44 9.27 1.03 10.28
C PHE A 44 8.73 -0.40 10.38
N ASP A 45 9.28 -1.17 11.31
CA ASP A 45 8.81 -2.52 11.66
C ASP A 45 8.76 -2.70 13.20
N PRO A 46 7.72 -2.19 13.88
CA PRO A 46 7.62 -2.26 15.34
C PRO A 46 7.34 -3.67 15.86
N PHE A 47 6.79 -4.55 15.02
CA PHE A 47 6.42 -5.93 15.40
C PHE A 47 7.47 -6.96 15.00
N GLY A 48 8.58 -6.52 14.40
CA GLY A 48 9.65 -7.41 13.95
C GLY A 48 9.19 -8.41 12.89
N MET A 49 8.19 -8.06 12.07
CA MET A 49 7.66 -8.93 11.01
C MET A 49 8.72 -9.29 9.96
N LEU A 50 9.74 -8.44 9.81
CA LEU A 50 10.89 -8.60 8.93
C LEU A 50 12.16 -9.04 9.68
N SER A 51 12.09 -9.23 11.00
CA SER A 51 13.20 -9.71 11.82
C SER A 51 13.29 -11.25 11.82
N GLY A 52 14.50 -11.80 11.92
CA GLY A 52 14.74 -13.25 11.94
C GLY A 52 14.85 -13.89 10.55
N ASP A 53 14.28 -15.09 10.38
CA ASP A 53 14.29 -15.91 9.14
C ASP A 53 13.30 -15.40 8.07
N CYS A 54 13.23 -14.08 7.86
CA CYS A 54 12.37 -13.52 6.82
C CYS A 54 13.00 -13.82 5.45
N THR A 55 12.36 -14.68 4.66
CA THR A 55 12.76 -14.96 3.28
C THR A 55 12.37 -13.78 2.37
N GLN A 56 13.13 -13.55 1.30
CA GLN A 56 12.80 -12.54 0.29
C GLN A 56 11.36 -12.72 -0.23
N GLU A 57 10.93 -13.97 -0.45
CA GLU A 57 9.57 -14.31 -0.88
C GLU A 57 8.49 -13.83 0.10
N ARG A 58 8.76 -13.85 1.41
CA ARG A 58 7.82 -13.31 2.41
C ARG A 58 7.73 -11.80 2.32
N PHE A 59 8.85 -11.11 2.10
CA PHE A 59 8.86 -9.66 1.90
C PHE A 59 8.10 -9.26 0.63
N ASP A 60 8.35 -9.96 -0.48
CA ASP A 60 7.67 -9.71 -1.76
C ASP A 60 6.15 -9.93 -1.63
N ARG A 61 5.73 -10.97 -0.89
CA ARG A 61 4.32 -11.19 -0.60
C ARG A 61 3.72 -10.09 0.27
N LEU A 62 4.42 -9.64 1.32
CA LEU A 62 3.95 -8.53 2.16
C LEU A 62 3.82 -7.24 1.36
N ARG A 63 4.78 -6.97 0.47
CA ARG A 63 4.74 -5.84 -0.45
C ARG A 63 3.55 -5.93 -1.41
N TYR A 64 3.29 -7.10 -1.97
CA TYR A 64 2.14 -7.34 -2.84
C TYR A 64 0.83 -7.04 -2.12
N VAL A 65 0.69 -7.55 -0.90
CA VAL A 65 -0.49 -7.33 -0.06
C VAL A 65 -0.67 -5.85 0.25
N GLU A 66 0.40 -5.14 0.62
CA GLU A 66 0.38 -3.71 0.91
C GLU A 66 -0.07 -2.88 -0.30
N ILE A 67 0.52 -3.13 -1.48
CA ILE A 67 0.16 -2.43 -2.72
C ILE A 67 -1.30 -2.71 -3.08
N LYS A 68 -1.76 -3.96 -2.98
CA LYS A 68 -3.15 -4.32 -3.31
C LYS A 68 -4.15 -3.59 -2.40
N HIS A 69 -3.92 -3.59 -1.09
CA HIS A 69 -4.77 -2.85 -0.15
C HIS A 69 -4.68 -1.33 -0.38
N GLY A 70 -3.51 -0.82 -0.73
CA GLY A 70 -3.30 0.61 -0.98
C GLY A 70 -4.09 1.10 -2.18
N ARG A 71 -4.04 0.36 -3.29
CA ARG A 71 -4.81 0.65 -4.51
C ARG A 71 -6.32 0.60 -4.27
N ILE A 72 -6.80 -0.42 -3.55
CA ILE A 72 -8.21 -0.55 -3.17
C ILE A 72 -8.63 0.65 -2.32
N ALA A 73 -7.83 1.03 -1.32
CA ALA A 73 -8.13 2.15 -0.44
C ALA A 73 -8.11 3.50 -1.16
N GLN A 74 -7.19 3.71 -2.11
CA GLN A 74 -7.14 4.92 -2.94
C GLN A 74 -8.42 5.10 -3.77
N LEU A 75 -8.87 4.03 -4.43
CA LEU A 75 -10.11 4.05 -5.20
C LEU A 75 -11.34 4.23 -4.30
N ALA A 76 -11.36 3.57 -3.14
CA ALA A 76 -12.44 3.72 -2.17
C ALA A 76 -12.53 5.15 -1.62
N PHE A 77 -11.40 5.76 -1.26
CA PHE A 77 -11.34 7.13 -0.77
C PHE A 77 -11.81 8.13 -1.84
N LEU A 78 -11.29 8.02 -3.07
CA LEU A 78 -11.73 8.87 -4.17
C LEU A 78 -13.22 8.67 -4.48
N GLY A 79 -13.69 7.42 -4.52
CA GLY A 79 -15.10 7.10 -4.73
C GLY A 79 -16.00 7.79 -3.70
N GLN A 80 -15.62 7.70 -2.41
CA GLN A 80 -16.36 8.34 -1.32
C GLN A 80 -16.37 9.87 -1.41
N VAL A 81 -15.28 10.49 -1.89
CA VAL A 81 -15.24 11.95 -2.13
C VAL A 81 -16.16 12.34 -3.30
N VAL A 82 -16.13 11.59 -4.40
CA VAL A 82 -16.91 11.88 -5.62
C VAL A 82 -18.41 11.72 -5.39
N THR A 83 -18.83 10.63 -4.72
CA THR A 83 -20.25 10.39 -4.42
C THR A 83 -20.80 11.42 -3.44
N ARG A 84 -20.02 11.80 -2.42
CA ARG A 84 -20.41 12.87 -1.48
C ARG A 84 -20.39 14.27 -2.10
N ALA A 85 -19.61 14.49 -3.15
CA ALA A 85 -19.68 15.72 -3.94
C ALA A 85 -20.96 15.82 -4.81
N GLY A 86 -21.82 14.79 -4.80
CA GLY A 86 -23.06 14.74 -5.58
C GLY A 86 -22.84 14.44 -7.06
N ILE A 87 -21.66 13.93 -7.42
CA ILE A 87 -21.34 13.58 -8.80
C ILE A 87 -21.78 12.13 -9.05
N HIS A 88 -22.95 11.99 -9.65
CA HIS A 88 -23.52 10.70 -10.02
C HIS A 88 -23.55 10.53 -11.54
N LEU A 89 -23.54 9.27 -11.99
CA LEU A 89 -23.71 8.98 -13.41
C LEU A 89 -25.13 9.34 -13.84
N PRO A 90 -25.31 9.99 -15.01
CA PRO A 90 -26.64 10.25 -15.53
C PRO A 90 -27.29 8.95 -15.99
N GLY A 91 -28.53 8.70 -15.57
CA GLY A 91 -29.34 7.56 -16.02
C GLY A 91 -29.96 6.77 -14.88
N SER A 92 -30.55 5.62 -15.24
CA SER A 92 -31.15 4.68 -14.29
C SER A 92 -30.22 3.50 -14.04
N ILE A 93 -30.03 3.14 -12.78
CA ILE A 93 -29.20 1.99 -12.39
C ILE A 93 -29.88 0.66 -12.70
N ASN A 94 -31.22 0.66 -12.75
CA ASN A 94 -32.04 -0.52 -12.97
C ASN A 94 -33.11 -0.27 -14.03
N TYR A 95 -33.68 -1.37 -14.52
CA TYR A 95 -34.81 -1.34 -15.45
C TYR A 95 -36.11 -0.82 -14.80
N ALA A 96 -36.13 -0.59 -13.48
CA ALA A 96 -37.26 -0.01 -12.76
C ALA A 96 -37.28 1.53 -12.81
N GLY A 97 -36.19 2.15 -13.27
CA GLY A 97 -36.10 3.61 -13.46
C GLY A 97 -35.43 4.35 -12.31
N ASP A 98 -34.90 3.66 -11.29
CA ASP A 98 -34.23 4.30 -10.16
C ASP A 98 -32.94 5.00 -10.62
N SER A 99 -32.81 6.28 -10.31
CA SER A 99 -31.63 7.10 -10.65
C SER A 99 -30.44 6.80 -9.75
N PHE A 100 -29.21 7.01 -10.23
CA PHE A 100 -28.02 6.81 -9.40
C PHE A 100 -27.96 7.69 -8.13
N ASP A 101 -28.67 8.82 -8.13
CA ASP A 101 -28.78 9.76 -6.99
C ASP A 101 -29.76 9.30 -5.89
N SER A 102 -30.57 8.26 -6.15
CA SER A 102 -31.55 7.78 -5.16
C SER A 102 -30.95 6.83 -4.13
N PHE A 103 -29.68 6.44 -4.27
CA PHE A 103 -28.99 5.56 -3.35
C PHE A 103 -28.19 6.36 -2.32
N PRO A 104 -28.17 5.94 -1.05
CA PRO A 104 -27.42 6.63 -0.01
C PRO A 104 -25.92 6.52 -0.26
N ASN A 105 -25.16 7.48 0.27
CA ASN A 105 -23.70 7.48 0.19
C ASN A 105 -23.08 6.60 1.28
N GLY A 106 -21.84 6.15 1.04
CA GLY A 106 -21.02 5.49 2.07
C GLY A 106 -21.41 4.04 2.38
N VAL A 107 -21.22 3.66 3.65
CA VAL A 107 -21.52 2.31 4.18
C VAL A 107 -23.02 2.01 4.04
N ALA A 108 -23.87 3.03 4.12
CA ALA A 108 -25.30 2.91 3.89
C ALA A 108 -25.65 2.46 2.45
N ALA A 109 -24.81 2.73 1.45
CA ALA A 109 -25.01 2.25 0.07
C ALA A 109 -24.96 0.71 -0.02
N LEU A 110 -24.17 0.10 0.87
CA LEU A 110 -23.87 -1.33 0.85
C LEU A 110 -24.74 -2.12 1.84
N PHE A 111 -25.01 -1.57 3.03
CA PHE A 111 -25.73 -2.25 4.12
C PHE A 111 -26.99 -1.53 4.60
N GLY A 112 -27.32 -0.37 4.03
CA GLY A 112 -28.47 0.43 4.43
C GLY A 112 -29.82 -0.10 3.91
N PRO A 113 -30.92 0.49 4.41
CA PRO A 113 -32.28 0.09 4.04
C PRO A 113 -32.62 0.35 2.56
N ASN A 114 -31.95 1.32 1.92
CA ASN A 114 -32.05 1.63 0.49
C ASN A 114 -30.75 1.26 -0.27
N SER A 115 -30.16 0.11 0.05
CA SER A 115 -28.91 -0.36 -0.56
C SER A 115 -29.07 -0.80 -2.01
N ILE A 116 -27.94 -0.90 -2.71
CA ILE A 116 -27.86 -1.40 -4.09
C ILE A 116 -28.46 -2.83 -4.15
N PRO A 117 -29.26 -3.16 -5.18
CA PRO A 117 -29.84 -4.49 -5.33
C PRO A 117 -28.78 -5.60 -5.22
N THR A 118 -29.08 -6.64 -4.44
CA THR A 118 -28.13 -7.75 -4.18
C THR A 118 -27.63 -8.42 -5.48
N ALA A 119 -28.47 -8.50 -6.51
CA ALA A 119 -28.08 -9.01 -7.82
C ALA A 119 -26.95 -8.18 -8.46
N GLY A 120 -26.98 -6.85 -8.32
CA GLY A 120 -25.92 -5.95 -8.80
C GLY A 120 -24.62 -6.14 -8.02
N LEU A 121 -24.71 -6.28 -6.68
CA LEU A 121 -23.54 -6.57 -5.85
C LEU A 121 -22.87 -7.90 -6.22
N VAL A 122 -23.66 -8.95 -6.46
CA VAL A 122 -23.13 -10.25 -6.89
C VAL A 122 -22.44 -10.16 -8.25
N GLN A 123 -23.00 -9.39 -9.20
CA GLN A 123 -22.37 -9.16 -10.51
C GLN A 123 -21.01 -8.46 -10.36
N ILE A 124 -20.93 -7.41 -9.54
CA ILE A 124 -19.68 -6.68 -9.28
C ILE A 124 -18.65 -7.61 -8.65
N ILE A 125 -19.00 -8.31 -7.56
CA ILE A 125 -18.08 -9.22 -6.86
C ILE A 125 -17.63 -10.36 -7.77
N SER A 126 -18.54 -10.94 -8.56
CA SER A 126 -18.22 -12.02 -9.49
C SER A 126 -17.28 -11.55 -10.59
N PHE A 127 -17.52 -10.36 -11.16
CA PHE A 127 -16.64 -9.77 -12.17
C PHE A 127 -15.25 -9.45 -11.60
N ILE A 128 -15.17 -8.86 -10.41
CA ILE A 128 -13.91 -8.61 -9.70
C ILE A 128 -13.18 -9.94 -9.41
N GLY A 129 -13.91 -10.98 -8.99
CA GLY A 129 -13.34 -12.30 -8.74
C GLY A 129 -12.76 -12.95 -10.00
N VAL A 130 -13.40 -12.78 -11.16
CA VAL A 130 -12.85 -13.20 -12.46
C VAL A 130 -11.60 -12.40 -12.81
N LEU A 131 -11.62 -11.08 -12.64
CA LEU A 131 -10.46 -10.23 -12.88
C LEU A 131 -9.27 -10.61 -11.99
N GLU A 132 -9.52 -10.90 -10.72
CA GLU A 132 -8.49 -11.32 -9.78
C GLU A 132 -7.91 -12.70 -10.13
N CYS A 133 -8.74 -13.64 -10.54
CA CYS A 133 -8.29 -14.99 -10.90
C CYS A 133 -7.58 -15.07 -12.25
N ALA A 134 -8.01 -14.27 -13.23
CA ALA A 134 -7.62 -14.41 -14.64
C ALA A 134 -6.63 -13.35 -15.13
N PHE A 135 -6.71 -12.10 -14.63
CA PHE A 135 -5.96 -10.97 -15.20
C PHE A 135 -4.98 -10.33 -14.21
N MET A 136 -5.37 -10.17 -12.94
CA MET A 136 -4.52 -9.56 -11.88
C MET A 136 -3.61 -10.59 -11.22
N ARG A 137 -2.99 -11.44 -12.05
CA ARG A 137 -1.94 -12.37 -11.64
C ARG A 137 -0.64 -11.98 -12.31
N ASP A 138 0.43 -12.11 -11.55
CA ASP A 138 1.79 -12.01 -12.08
C ASP A 138 2.01 -13.23 -13.00
N VAL A 139 2.04 -12.97 -14.32
CA VAL A 139 2.28 -14.02 -15.32
C VAL A 139 3.79 -14.09 -15.56
N PRO A 140 4.48 -15.16 -15.12
CA PRO A 140 5.92 -15.27 -15.29
C PRO A 140 6.29 -15.23 -16.78
N GLY A 141 7.22 -14.33 -17.14
CA GLY A 141 7.71 -14.16 -18.52
C GLY A 141 7.07 -13.02 -19.32
N THR A 142 6.21 -12.19 -18.72
CA THR A 142 5.57 -11.04 -19.39
C THR A 142 6.25 -9.69 -19.17
N GLY A 143 7.47 -9.68 -18.63
CA GLY A 143 8.24 -8.45 -18.43
C GLY A 143 7.88 -7.66 -17.16
N ASN A 144 7.27 -8.32 -16.16
CA ASN A 144 6.94 -7.68 -14.89
C ASN A 144 8.23 -7.28 -14.15
N GLU A 145 8.52 -5.99 -14.14
CA GLU A 145 9.74 -5.41 -13.54
C GLU A 145 9.69 -5.45 -12.00
N HIS A 146 8.48 -5.54 -11.42
CA HIS A 146 8.29 -5.55 -9.98
C HIS A 146 6.98 -6.23 -9.54
N VAL A 147 6.96 -6.63 -8.27
CA VAL A 147 5.77 -7.16 -7.61
C VAL A 147 4.59 -6.19 -7.73
N GLY A 148 3.46 -6.67 -8.25
CA GLY A 148 2.24 -5.86 -8.45
C GLY A 148 2.21 -5.05 -9.75
N ASP A 149 3.12 -5.33 -10.70
CA ASP A 149 2.98 -4.89 -12.08
C ASP A 149 1.89 -5.71 -12.78
N PHE A 150 0.72 -5.12 -12.98
CA PHE A 150 -0.40 -5.75 -13.70
C PHE A 150 -0.49 -5.27 -15.16
N ARG A 151 0.52 -4.54 -15.65
CA ARG A 151 0.53 -4.11 -17.05
C ARG A 151 0.62 -5.32 -17.97
N ASN A 152 1.32 -6.39 -17.56
CA ASN A 152 1.47 -7.66 -18.30
C ASN A 152 1.78 -7.43 -19.80
N GLY A 153 2.45 -6.33 -20.15
CA GLY A 153 2.73 -5.88 -21.53
C GLY A 153 1.55 -5.33 -22.35
N TYR A 154 0.34 -5.23 -21.79
CA TYR A 154 -0.89 -4.80 -22.50
C TYR A 154 -1.13 -3.29 -22.47
N ILE A 155 -0.69 -2.60 -21.42
CA ILE A 155 -0.97 -1.17 -21.21
C ILE A 155 0.33 -0.48 -20.81
N ASP A 156 0.96 0.20 -21.75
CA ASP A 156 2.08 1.09 -21.48
C ASP A 156 1.62 2.56 -21.61
N PHE A 157 1.43 3.21 -20.46
CA PHE A 157 1.21 4.67 -20.40
C PHE A 157 2.54 5.44 -20.43
N GLY A 158 3.48 5.00 -21.28
CA GLY A 158 4.84 5.54 -21.37
C GLY A 158 5.71 5.24 -20.16
N TRP A 159 5.38 4.20 -19.38
CA TRP A 159 6.15 3.78 -18.22
C TRP A 159 7.56 3.33 -18.58
N ASP A 160 7.70 2.66 -19.72
CA ASP A 160 8.97 2.12 -20.20
C ASP A 160 9.94 3.23 -20.67
N SER A 161 9.43 4.46 -20.84
CA SER A 161 10.23 5.63 -21.21
C SER A 161 10.83 6.40 -20.03
N PHE A 162 10.42 6.10 -18.79
CA PHE A 162 10.98 6.75 -17.60
C PHE A 162 12.32 6.13 -17.19
N ASP A 163 13.17 6.98 -16.61
CA ASP A 163 14.38 6.58 -15.92
C ASP A 163 14.07 5.78 -14.64
N GLU A 164 15.01 4.93 -14.23
CA GLU A 164 14.86 4.05 -13.06
C GLU A 164 14.65 4.83 -11.75
N GLU A 165 15.26 6.01 -11.62
CA GLU A 165 15.07 6.87 -10.45
C GLU A 165 13.64 7.42 -10.37
N THR A 166 13.10 7.93 -11.48
CA THR A 166 11.70 8.35 -11.55
C THR A 166 10.73 7.20 -11.33
N LYS A 167 11.01 6.00 -11.86
CA LYS A 167 10.20 4.80 -11.60
C LYS A 167 10.16 4.49 -10.10
N LEU A 168 11.31 4.49 -9.42
CA LEU A 168 11.39 4.29 -7.97
C LEU A 168 10.62 5.36 -7.20
N GLN A 169 10.78 6.64 -7.57
CA GLN A 169 10.08 7.76 -6.94
C GLN A 169 8.55 7.63 -7.09
N LYS A 170 8.05 7.32 -8.28
CA LYS A 170 6.61 7.16 -8.53
C LYS A 170 6.01 5.99 -7.77
N ARG A 171 6.73 4.86 -7.68
CA ARG A 171 6.33 3.70 -6.87
C ARG A 171 6.30 4.05 -5.38
N ALA A 172 7.25 4.86 -4.92
CA ALA A 172 7.30 5.38 -3.57
C ALA A 172 6.09 6.29 -3.25
N ILE A 173 5.69 7.14 -4.21
CA ILE A 173 4.50 7.99 -4.11
C ILE A 173 3.22 7.14 -4.08
N GLU A 174 3.11 6.15 -4.96
CA GLU A 174 1.96 5.23 -5.00
C GLU A 174 1.76 4.55 -3.64
N LEU A 175 2.83 3.99 -3.08
CA LEU A 175 2.78 3.28 -1.80
C LEU A 175 2.35 4.19 -0.65
N ASN A 176 2.93 5.38 -0.55
CA ASN A 176 2.61 6.31 0.53
C ASN A 176 1.19 6.88 0.42
N ASN A 177 0.74 7.19 -0.79
CA ASN A 177 -0.65 7.56 -1.02
C ASN A 177 -1.59 6.39 -0.67
N GLY A 178 -1.18 5.15 -0.94
CA GLY A 178 -1.90 3.95 -0.54
C GLY A 178 -2.02 3.82 0.98
N ARG A 179 -0.91 3.96 1.71
CA ARG A 179 -0.87 3.97 3.18
C ARG A 179 -1.76 5.05 3.78
N ALA A 180 -1.68 6.27 3.25
CA ALA A 180 -2.52 7.38 3.70
C ALA A 180 -4.01 7.13 3.41
N ALA A 181 -4.32 6.60 2.21
CA ALA A 181 -5.69 6.28 1.83
C ALA A 181 -6.31 5.18 2.69
N MET A 182 -5.53 4.17 3.13
CA MET A 182 -6.01 3.13 4.05
C MET A 182 -6.49 3.74 5.38
N MET A 183 -5.73 4.69 5.94
CA MET A 183 -6.14 5.40 7.15
C MET A 183 -7.33 6.33 6.90
N GLY A 184 -7.35 6.99 5.73
CA GLY A 184 -8.44 7.88 5.32
C GLY A 184 -9.78 7.13 5.21
N ILE A 185 -9.83 6.03 4.46
CA ILE A 185 -11.07 5.26 4.28
C ILE A 185 -11.54 4.63 5.59
N LEU A 186 -10.62 4.11 6.41
CA LEU A 186 -10.95 3.57 7.72
C LEU A 186 -11.59 4.65 8.60
N GLY A 187 -11.00 5.85 8.65
CA GLY A 187 -11.57 6.98 9.37
C GLY A 187 -12.97 7.32 8.87
N LEU A 188 -13.18 7.41 7.56
CA LEU A 188 -14.49 7.71 6.98
C LEU A 188 -15.54 6.65 7.34
N MET A 189 -15.21 5.36 7.24
CA MET A 189 -16.13 4.27 7.59
C MET A 189 -16.48 4.27 9.09
N VAL A 190 -15.48 4.43 9.95
CA VAL A 190 -15.67 4.42 11.40
C VAL A 190 -16.49 5.63 11.85
N HIS A 191 -16.23 6.82 11.31
CA HIS A 191 -16.99 8.00 11.67
C HIS A 191 -18.42 7.98 11.15
N GLU A 192 -18.70 7.37 10.00
CA GLU A 192 -20.06 7.19 9.50
C GLU A 192 -20.92 6.38 10.46
N GLU A 193 -20.37 5.33 11.07
CA GLU A 193 -21.06 4.50 12.08
C GLU A 193 -21.13 5.14 13.48
N ILE A 194 -20.23 6.07 13.79
CA ILE A 194 -20.19 6.75 15.09
C ILE A 194 -21.14 7.94 15.14
N ILE A 195 -21.47 8.58 14.01
CA ILE A 195 -22.40 9.72 13.96
C ILE A 195 -23.76 9.40 14.62
N PRO A 196 -24.42 8.26 14.35
CA PRO A 196 -25.66 7.86 15.03
C PRO A 196 -25.54 7.73 16.55
N LEU A 197 -24.32 7.61 17.09
CA LEU A 197 -24.04 7.53 18.52
C LEU A 197 -23.82 8.92 19.17
N GLY A 198 -23.99 10.02 18.42
CA GLY A 198 -23.98 11.38 18.94
C GLY A 198 -22.59 12.05 19.00
N TYR A 199 -21.57 11.46 18.37
CA TYR A 199 -20.26 12.10 18.18
C TYR A 199 -20.16 12.59 16.74
N ASP A 200 -20.35 13.90 16.57
CA ASP A 200 -20.34 14.54 15.27
C ASP A 200 -19.01 15.30 15.06
N PRO A 201 -18.05 14.74 14.30
CA PRO A 201 -16.91 15.51 13.83
C PRO A 201 -17.36 16.42 12.67
N ASP A 202 -17.19 17.74 12.82
CA ASP A 202 -17.37 18.74 11.74
C ASP A 202 -16.36 18.52 10.60
N LEU A 203 -16.55 17.48 9.80
CA LEU A 203 -15.72 17.14 8.66
C LEU A 203 -16.60 17.07 7.41
N PRO A 204 -16.36 17.89 6.37
CA PRO A 204 -17.22 17.97 5.19
C PRO A 204 -17.27 16.68 4.35
N ILE A 205 -16.36 15.73 4.61
CA ILE A 205 -16.29 14.42 3.95
C ILE A 205 -17.08 13.37 4.76
N ILE A 206 -17.48 13.69 6.00
CA ILE A 206 -18.26 12.81 6.85
C ILE A 206 -19.69 13.34 6.84
N GLY A 207 -20.49 12.68 6.04
CA GLY A 207 -21.90 12.97 5.83
C GLY A 207 -22.69 12.43 6.99
N HIS A 208 -23.54 13.28 7.53
CA HIS A 208 -24.55 12.89 8.50
C HIS A 208 -25.47 11.86 7.84
N LEU A 209 -25.66 10.71 8.51
CA LEU A 209 -26.74 9.79 8.18
C LEU A 209 -28.06 10.56 8.38
N GLN A 210 -28.67 11.02 7.28
CA GLN A 210 -30.06 11.49 7.27
C GLN A 210 -31.00 10.32 6.95
#